data_AF-A0A7T4YF77-F1
#
_entry.id   AF-A0A7T4YF77-F1
#
_cell.length_a   1.000
_cell.length_b   1.000
_cell.length_c   1.000
_cell.angle_alpha   90.00
_cell.angle_beta   90.00
_cell.angle_gamma   90.00
#
_symmetry.space_group_name_H-M   'P 1'
#
loop_
_entity.id
_entity.type
_entity.pdbx_description
1 polymer ?
#
loop_
_entity_poly.entity_id
_entity_poly.type
_entity_poly.pdbx_seq_one_letter_code
_entity_poly.pdbx_strand_id
1 'polypeptide(L)'
;MGQKNKLSGFGVRVAAFAIDFAVVYFALMFVRMVVVRQGLYFPFELTFVILFVVYNIAAVLLFARTIGKAFCGLRVCRKSDDEKKVGVVGIVVREAVGKLLTLMTLGLGFAIPMMFTRSKRALHDYVGGVKVVRSERRSKRVLFGECIGVGLCAYAVYAAVIPPLNLFMDGGLLREAGRDYLPPYASRELGDVVDVQQMTDEEKGRLDEWFKGNVKEPEDYAVEMAKTHDLLLVGEAHDRYEELAYFNRILPRLYEEADVRVVGMECMRAADNGLLTQIVTADEFDEKLALYTARKTSCWKAWGYKGYWDVMKTVWEINQKRDEGERPMRLVGVFPDIDLSNMPLVLDNGDVDGDFERVPMYEKLRVGRFALDLPMIFQLEVGYAHNIEEETIKKNEKGVLLVGAAHASLRHKQRQKMGDGAIRMGYLLHALYGDRVGHILLHSSGASNQAIVEMFESYYEMNEGKPFAISLAGSSFGKLTDSTAEYYSFGLQSNACLDDIATGYVMLNSEDEVERCEWLEGFVSDEMYGEYKPYFEVVCKKKLDNADKVNAAFRARQMK
;
A
#
# COMPACT_ATOMS: atom_id res chain seq x y z
N MET A 1 -4.73 62.46 -0.14
CA MET A 1 -5.66 61.44 -0.68
C MET A 1 -5.33 60.10 -0.04
N GLY A 2 -6.06 59.73 1.03
CA GLY A 2 -5.85 58.45 1.70
C GLY A 2 -6.38 57.30 0.85
N GLN A 3 -5.52 56.35 0.48
CA GLN A 3 -5.92 55.11 -0.19
C GLN A 3 -6.89 54.33 0.71
N LYS A 4 -8.12 54.10 0.24
CA LYS A 4 -9.08 53.25 0.97
C LYS A 4 -8.70 51.79 0.76
N ASN A 5 -7.99 51.20 1.72
CA ASN A 5 -7.69 49.78 1.69
C ASN A 5 -8.98 48.94 1.76
N LYS A 6 -9.18 47.99 0.83
CA LYS A 6 -10.32 47.06 0.88
C LYS A 6 -9.96 45.82 1.69
N LEU A 7 -10.89 45.34 2.51
CA LEU A 7 -10.74 44.06 3.21
C LEU A 7 -10.61 42.91 2.20
N SER A 8 -9.59 42.08 2.37
CA SER A 8 -9.29 40.96 1.46
C SER A 8 -10.34 39.84 1.60
N GLY A 9 -10.79 39.28 0.47
CA GLY A 9 -11.71 38.13 0.44
C GLY A 9 -11.01 36.78 0.69
N PHE A 10 -11.81 35.73 0.89
CA PHE A 10 -11.38 34.36 1.17
C PHE A 10 -10.40 33.81 0.12
N GLY A 11 -10.79 33.79 -1.16
CA GLY A 11 -10.00 33.15 -2.22
C GLY A 11 -8.60 33.73 -2.40
N VAL A 12 -8.42 35.05 -2.31
CA VAL A 12 -7.10 35.69 -2.45
C VAL A 12 -6.17 35.36 -1.27
N ARG A 13 -6.73 35.14 -0.07
CA ARG A 13 -5.94 34.68 1.09
C ARG A 13 -5.56 33.20 0.97
N VAL A 14 -6.46 32.37 0.45
CA VAL A 14 -6.17 30.96 0.14
C VAL A 14 -5.06 30.87 -0.91
N ALA A 15 -5.15 31.64 -2.00
CA ALA A 15 -4.11 31.71 -3.02
C ALA A 15 -2.76 32.17 -2.45
N ALA A 16 -2.76 33.21 -1.60
CA ALA A 16 -1.54 33.66 -0.93
C ALA A 16 -0.94 32.58 0.00
N PHE A 17 -1.79 31.87 0.73
CA PHE A 17 -1.38 30.76 1.59
C PHE A 17 -0.79 29.60 0.78
N ALA A 18 -1.39 29.23 -0.35
CA ALA A 18 -0.89 28.17 -1.23
C ALA A 18 0.50 28.49 -1.78
N ILE A 19 0.75 29.74 -2.17
CA ILE A 19 2.09 30.19 -2.60
C ILE A 19 3.08 30.11 -1.43
N ASP A 20 2.72 30.62 -0.25
CA ASP A 20 3.57 30.56 0.94
C ASP A 20 3.90 29.11 1.32
N PHE A 21 2.91 28.22 1.26
CA PHE A 21 3.06 26.79 1.52
C PHE A 21 4.03 26.17 0.52
N ALA A 22 3.82 26.38 -0.79
CA ALA A 22 4.67 25.84 -1.84
C ALA A 22 6.12 26.31 -1.70
N VAL A 23 6.36 27.61 -1.46
CA VAL A 23 7.71 28.16 -1.31
C VAL A 23 8.46 27.48 -0.16
N VAL A 24 7.85 27.37 1.02
CA VAL A 24 8.49 26.73 2.18
C VAL A 24 8.62 25.23 1.95
N TYR A 25 7.62 24.58 1.36
CA TYR A 25 7.59 23.14 1.11
C TYR A 25 8.72 22.73 0.17
N PHE A 26 8.84 23.36 -1.00
CA PHE A 26 9.87 23.03 -1.98
C PHE A 26 11.28 23.36 -1.49
N ALA A 27 11.46 24.48 -0.78
CA ALA A 27 12.74 24.80 -0.15
C ALA A 27 13.15 23.72 0.87
N LEU A 28 12.21 23.28 1.70
CA LEU A 28 12.47 22.24 2.69
C LEU A 28 12.67 20.87 2.05
N MET A 29 11.94 20.56 0.97
CA MET A 29 12.08 19.33 0.21
C MET A 29 13.48 19.20 -0.40
N PHE A 30 14.04 20.31 -0.89
CA PHE A 30 15.43 20.34 -1.36
C PHE A 30 16.43 20.07 -0.22
N VAL A 31 16.25 20.71 0.94
CA VAL A 31 17.09 20.44 2.13
C VAL A 31 16.98 18.98 2.54
N ARG A 32 15.75 18.45 2.64
CA ARG A 32 15.48 17.04 2.93
C ARG A 32 16.24 16.14 1.97
N MET A 33 16.11 16.34 0.66
CA MET A 33 16.75 15.52 -0.38
C MET A 33 18.27 15.46 -0.18
N VAL A 34 18.92 16.56 0.17
CA VAL A 34 20.37 16.59 0.43
C VAL A 34 20.73 15.85 1.72
N VAL A 35 19.93 16.02 2.77
CA VAL A 35 20.17 15.40 4.09
C VAL A 35 19.96 13.88 4.05
N VAL A 36 18.85 13.41 3.49
CA VAL A 36 18.52 11.97 3.46
C VAL A 36 19.52 11.18 2.62
N ARG A 37 20.02 11.75 1.50
CA ARG A 37 21.06 11.12 0.67
C ARG A 37 22.39 10.88 1.40
N GLN A 38 22.62 11.57 2.52
CA GLN A 38 23.80 11.36 3.38
C GLN A 38 23.52 10.34 4.50
N GLY A 39 22.39 9.64 4.48
CA GLY A 39 22.00 8.72 5.54
C GLY A 39 21.52 9.39 6.81
N LEU A 40 21.15 10.68 6.76
CA LEU A 40 20.72 11.43 7.93
C LEU A 40 19.20 11.51 7.99
N TYR A 41 18.66 11.17 9.16
CA TYR A 41 17.22 11.25 9.40
C TYR A 41 16.72 12.70 9.39
N PHE A 42 15.62 12.95 8.67
CA PHE A 42 15.01 14.27 8.57
C PHE A 42 13.51 14.27 8.94
N PRO A 43 13.12 14.81 10.12
CA PRO A 43 11.72 14.89 10.55
C PRO A 43 10.99 16.01 9.78
N PHE A 44 10.54 15.70 8.57
CA PHE A 44 10.06 16.68 7.61
C PHE A 44 8.86 17.47 8.11
N GLU A 45 7.83 16.81 8.63
CA GLU A 45 6.56 17.42 9.03
C GLU A 45 6.75 18.39 10.19
N LEU A 46 7.49 17.97 11.22
CA LEU A 46 7.83 18.82 12.36
C LEU A 46 8.65 20.03 11.92
N THR A 47 9.69 19.80 11.11
CA THR A 47 10.55 20.87 10.62
C THR A 47 9.75 21.84 9.75
N PHE A 48 8.84 21.34 8.92
CA PHE A 48 7.96 22.14 8.09
C PHE A 48 7.04 23.02 8.94
N VAL A 49 6.37 22.46 9.96
CA VAL A 49 5.49 23.22 10.85
C VAL A 49 6.26 24.34 11.56
N ILE A 50 7.42 24.03 12.15
CA ILE A 50 8.26 25.01 12.85
C ILE A 50 8.72 26.10 11.88
N LEU A 51 9.32 25.71 10.75
CA LEU A 51 9.84 26.62 9.75
C LEU A 51 8.74 27.52 9.19
N PHE A 52 7.56 26.97 8.91
CA PHE A 52 6.43 27.71 8.38
C PHE A 52 5.92 28.76 9.37
N VAL A 53 5.84 28.43 10.67
CA VAL A 53 5.46 29.39 11.72
C VAL A 53 6.52 30.49 11.85
N VAL A 54 7.80 30.14 11.94
CA VAL A 54 8.91 31.09 12.04
C VAL A 54 8.95 32.02 10.82
N TYR A 55 8.84 31.46 9.61
CA TYR A 55 8.75 32.21 8.36
C TYR A 55 7.60 33.22 8.38
N ASN A 56 6.39 32.80 8.77
CA ASN A 56 5.23 33.70 8.83
C ASN A 56 5.44 34.83 9.85
N ILE A 57 5.94 34.53 11.04
CA ILE A 57 6.21 35.52 12.09
C ILE A 57 7.26 36.53 11.59
N ALA A 58 8.41 36.05 11.13
CA ALA A 58 9.51 36.90 10.67
C ALA A 58 9.09 37.79 9.50
N ALA A 59 8.44 37.23 8.48
CA ALA A 59 8.01 37.99 7.31
C ALA A 59 6.96 39.07 7.66
N VAL A 60 6.02 38.76 8.55
CA VAL A 60 5.03 39.74 8.99
C VAL A 60 5.64 40.82 9.88
N LEU A 61 6.60 40.50 10.76
CA LEU A 61 7.28 41.50 11.59
C LEU A 61 8.14 42.47 10.76
N LEU A 62 8.91 41.93 9.83
CA LEU A 62 9.84 42.72 9.02
C LEU A 62 9.11 43.50 7.92
N PHE A 63 8.22 42.84 7.19
CA PHE A 63 7.65 43.35 5.94
C PHE A 63 6.13 43.59 5.98
N ALA A 64 5.46 43.27 7.09
CA ALA A 64 3.99 43.28 7.22
C ALA A 64 3.27 42.36 6.22
N ARG A 65 4.00 41.47 5.54
CA ARG A 65 3.49 40.54 4.52
C ARG A 65 4.46 39.38 4.33
N THR A 66 3.93 38.22 3.99
CA THR A 66 4.68 37.06 3.50
C THR A 66 4.88 37.17 1.98
N ILE A 67 5.68 36.28 1.39
CA ILE A 67 5.94 36.22 -0.06
C ILE A 67 4.61 36.06 -0.81
N GLY A 68 3.80 35.06 -0.48
CA GLY A 68 2.49 34.83 -1.09
C GLY A 68 1.54 36.01 -0.89
N LYS A 69 1.52 36.61 0.31
CA LYS A 69 0.75 37.84 0.54
C LYS A 69 1.24 39.00 -0.33
N ALA A 70 2.55 39.16 -0.53
CA ALA A 70 3.10 40.18 -1.40
C ALA A 70 2.70 39.97 -2.87
N PHE A 71 2.76 38.72 -3.36
CA PHE A 71 2.29 38.35 -4.69
C PHE A 71 0.80 38.62 -4.88
N CYS A 72 -0.02 38.45 -3.84
CA CYS A 72 -1.46 38.72 -3.89
C CYS A 72 -1.86 40.17 -3.51
N GLY A 73 -0.89 41.08 -3.30
CA GLY A 73 -1.17 42.47 -2.92
C GLY A 73 -1.81 42.63 -1.53
N LEU A 74 -1.52 41.70 -0.61
CA LEU A 74 -2.03 41.66 0.75
C LEU A 74 -1.01 42.20 1.76
N ARG A 75 -1.51 42.83 2.83
CA ARG A 75 -0.73 43.31 3.97
C ARG A 75 -1.47 43.08 5.28
N VAL A 76 -0.73 42.76 6.34
CA VAL A 76 -1.24 42.62 7.72
C VAL A 76 -1.06 43.95 8.44
N CYS A 77 -2.15 44.51 8.97
CA CYS A 77 -2.17 45.78 9.71
C CYS A 77 -2.86 45.62 11.07
N ARG A 78 -2.62 46.56 11.98
CA ARG A 78 -3.28 46.58 13.30
C ARG A 78 -4.77 46.86 13.14
N LYS A 79 -5.62 46.32 14.04
CA LYS A 79 -7.07 46.58 14.01
C LYS A 79 -7.40 48.08 14.06
N SER A 80 -6.67 48.83 14.89
CA SER A 80 -6.94 50.24 15.20
C SER A 80 -6.45 51.24 14.15
N ASP A 81 -5.49 50.87 13.30
CA ASP A 81 -4.81 51.79 12.37
C ASP A 81 -4.16 51.01 11.22
N ASP A 82 -4.42 51.43 9.98
CA ASP A 82 -3.91 50.81 8.76
C ASP A 82 -2.41 51.04 8.57
N GLU A 83 -1.85 52.11 9.17
CA GLU A 83 -0.47 52.53 8.97
C GLU A 83 0.49 51.99 10.04
N LYS A 84 -0.04 51.51 11.18
CA LYS A 84 0.79 51.01 12.28
C LYS A 84 1.11 49.53 12.16
N LYS A 85 2.41 49.21 12.28
CA LYS A 85 2.91 47.83 12.43
C LYS A 85 2.30 47.18 13.68
N VAL A 86 1.99 45.90 13.57
CA VAL A 86 1.44 45.11 14.68
C VAL A 86 2.56 44.81 15.68
N GLY A 87 2.24 44.83 16.98
CA GLY A 87 3.19 44.47 18.03
C GLY A 87 3.62 43.00 17.95
N VAL A 88 4.85 42.71 18.39
CA VAL A 88 5.47 41.37 18.34
C VAL A 88 4.57 40.30 18.95
N VAL A 89 4.06 40.56 20.16
CA VAL A 89 3.17 39.64 20.88
C VAL A 89 1.92 39.29 20.08
N GLY A 90 1.29 40.27 19.43
CA GLY A 90 0.08 40.05 18.63
C GLY A 90 0.33 39.14 17.41
N ILE A 91 1.51 39.24 16.78
CA ILE A 91 1.87 38.38 15.64
C ILE A 91 2.22 36.96 16.11
N VAL A 92 2.98 36.82 17.20
CA VAL A 92 3.32 35.51 17.74
C VAL A 92 2.07 34.76 18.19
N VAL A 93 1.18 35.41 18.94
CA VAL A 93 -0.09 34.82 19.39
C VAL A 93 -1.00 34.48 18.22
N ARG A 94 -1.04 35.31 17.17
CA ARG A 94 -1.76 35.01 15.92
C ARG A 94 -1.28 33.74 15.23
N GLU A 95 0.04 33.59 15.10
CA GLU A 95 0.65 32.53 14.31
C GLU A 95 0.76 31.20 15.08
N ALA A 96 1.03 31.24 16.39
CA ALA A 96 1.14 30.05 17.23
C ALA A 96 -0.23 29.56 17.74
N VAL A 97 -1.00 30.44 18.39
CA VAL A 97 -2.27 30.05 19.04
C VAL A 97 -3.42 30.19 18.06
N GLY A 98 -3.52 31.33 17.37
CA GLY A 98 -4.65 31.63 16.49
C GLY A 98 -4.79 30.64 15.34
N LYS A 99 -3.69 30.27 14.67
CA LYS A 99 -3.71 29.28 13.59
C LYS A 99 -3.91 27.87 14.10
N LEU A 100 -3.39 27.51 15.27
CA LEU A 100 -3.67 26.21 15.89
C LEU A 100 -5.18 26.06 16.19
N LEU A 101 -5.83 27.07 16.75
CA LEU A 101 -7.29 27.07 16.95
C LEU A 101 -8.06 27.02 15.62
N THR A 102 -7.53 27.67 14.58
CA THR A 102 -8.11 27.59 13.23
C THR A 102 -8.01 26.17 12.68
N LEU A 103 -6.91 25.47 12.93
CA LEU A 103 -6.71 24.07 12.53
C LEU A 103 -7.62 23.12 13.32
N MET A 104 -7.74 23.31 14.64
CA MET A 104 -8.65 22.51 15.50
C MET A 104 -10.12 22.64 15.11
N THR A 105 -10.49 23.75 14.47
CA THR A 105 -11.85 23.95 13.91
C THR A 105 -11.96 23.47 12.46
N LEU A 106 -11.03 22.63 11.97
CA LEU A 106 -10.97 22.12 10.59
C LEU A 106 -11.05 23.25 9.54
N GLY A 107 -10.43 24.40 9.82
CA GLY A 107 -10.46 25.57 8.94
C GLY A 107 -11.75 26.38 8.98
N LEU A 108 -12.79 25.97 9.73
CA LEU A 108 -14.04 26.72 9.88
C LEU A 108 -13.80 28.10 10.52
N GLY A 109 -12.88 28.18 11.49
CA GLY A 109 -12.44 29.45 12.08
C GLY A 109 -11.82 30.43 11.06
N PHE A 110 -11.39 29.95 9.90
CA PHE A 110 -10.95 30.80 8.79
C PHE A 110 -12.09 31.06 7.80
N ALA A 111 -12.79 30.01 7.36
CA ALA A 111 -13.78 30.08 6.30
C ALA A 111 -15.03 30.88 6.69
N ILE A 112 -15.65 30.55 7.84
CA ILE A 112 -16.94 31.14 8.26
C ILE A 112 -16.82 32.65 8.46
N PRO A 113 -15.85 33.18 9.24
CA PRO A 113 -15.73 34.63 9.41
C PRO A 113 -15.44 35.36 8.10
N MET A 114 -14.64 34.77 7.20
CA MET A 114 -14.26 35.41 5.94
C MET A 114 -15.40 35.48 4.92
N MET A 115 -16.32 34.51 4.94
CA MET A 115 -17.46 34.46 4.03
C MET A 115 -18.67 35.25 4.54
N PHE A 116 -18.94 35.21 5.85
CA PHE A 116 -20.20 35.72 6.41
C PHE A 116 -20.08 37.03 7.21
N THR A 117 -18.88 37.43 7.65
CA THR A 117 -18.72 38.64 8.46
C THR A 117 -18.24 39.85 7.66
N ARG A 118 -18.76 41.03 7.98
CA ARG A 118 -18.35 42.30 7.36
C ARG A 118 -16.89 42.66 7.66
N SER A 119 -16.34 42.17 8.78
CA SER A 119 -14.95 42.44 9.19
C SER A 119 -13.93 41.64 8.39
N LYS A 120 -14.32 40.51 7.77
CA LYS A 120 -13.43 39.58 7.05
C LYS A 120 -12.13 39.28 7.82
N ARG A 121 -12.25 39.08 9.12
CA ARG A 121 -11.16 38.69 10.02
C ARG A 121 -11.34 37.22 10.32
N ALA A 122 -10.31 36.41 10.07
CA ALA A 122 -10.31 35.01 10.49
C ALA A 122 -10.14 34.89 12.01
N LEU A 123 -10.43 33.72 12.59
CA LEU A 123 -10.22 33.43 14.02
C LEU A 123 -8.82 33.82 14.49
N HIS A 124 -7.79 33.46 13.73
CA HIS A 124 -6.42 33.86 14.03
C HIS A 124 -6.18 35.38 13.95
N ASP A 125 -6.90 36.11 13.10
CA ASP A 125 -6.82 37.57 13.04
C ASP A 125 -7.54 38.22 14.23
N TYR A 126 -8.60 37.61 14.75
CA TYR A 126 -9.26 38.03 15.99
C TYR A 126 -8.32 37.87 17.18
N VAL A 127 -7.75 36.68 17.33
CA VAL A 127 -6.77 36.33 18.37
C VAL A 127 -5.55 37.25 18.31
N GLY A 128 -5.05 37.56 17.11
CA GLY A 128 -3.92 38.45 16.91
C GLY A 128 -4.21 39.95 17.03
N GLY A 129 -5.47 40.36 17.10
CA GLY A 129 -5.83 41.79 17.05
C GLY A 129 -5.47 42.49 15.73
N VAL A 130 -5.41 41.75 14.61
CA VAL A 130 -5.00 42.26 13.29
C VAL A 130 -6.13 42.25 12.27
N LYS A 131 -5.91 42.91 11.14
CA LYS A 131 -6.71 42.77 9.91
C LYS A 131 -5.78 42.65 8.70
N VAL A 132 -6.22 41.92 7.68
CA VAL A 132 -5.50 41.84 6.40
C VAL A 132 -6.23 42.69 5.37
N VAL A 133 -5.48 43.63 4.81
CA VAL A 133 -5.95 44.56 3.79
C VAL A 133 -5.37 44.22 2.43
N ARG A 134 -6.08 44.60 1.38
CA ARG A 134 -5.68 44.43 -0.01
C ARG A 134 -5.54 45.79 -0.68
N SER A 135 -4.48 45.96 -1.47
CA SER A 135 -4.30 47.17 -2.28
C SER A 135 -5.38 47.29 -3.37
N GLU A 136 -5.95 48.48 -3.56
CA GLU A 136 -7.01 48.71 -4.57
C GLU A 136 -6.54 48.49 -6.01
N ARG A 137 -5.26 48.79 -6.32
CA ARG A 137 -4.71 48.63 -7.67
C ARG A 137 -4.27 47.19 -7.92
N ARG A 138 -5.06 46.42 -8.68
CA ARG A 138 -4.64 45.13 -9.23
C ARG A 138 -3.58 45.35 -10.30
N SER A 139 -2.31 45.25 -9.94
CA SER A 139 -1.21 45.23 -10.91
C SER A 139 -1.18 43.90 -11.67
N LYS A 140 -0.55 43.86 -12.85
CA LYS A 140 -0.32 42.60 -13.59
C LYS A 140 0.36 41.54 -12.72
N ARG A 141 1.28 41.96 -11.83
CA ARG A 141 1.95 41.08 -10.86
C ARG A 141 0.98 40.46 -9.85
N VAL A 142 0.01 41.24 -9.37
CA VAL A 142 -1.01 40.75 -8.42
C VAL A 142 -1.95 39.75 -9.08
N LEU A 143 -2.36 40.02 -10.32
CA LEU A 143 -3.18 39.09 -11.09
C LEU A 143 -2.42 37.77 -11.33
N PHE A 144 -1.15 37.86 -11.74
CA PHE A 144 -0.30 36.69 -11.95
C PHE A 144 -0.12 35.86 -10.67
N GLY A 145 0.14 36.49 -9.53
CA GLY A 145 0.23 35.82 -8.24
C GLY A 145 -1.07 35.10 -7.88
N GLU A 146 -2.23 35.73 -8.10
CA GLU A 146 -3.53 35.10 -7.88
C GLU A 146 -3.74 33.87 -8.79
N CYS A 147 -3.37 33.96 -10.08
CA CYS A 147 -3.43 32.82 -11.00
C CYS A 147 -2.54 31.66 -10.54
N ILE A 148 -1.31 31.94 -10.09
CA ILE A 148 -0.42 30.90 -9.52
C ILE A 148 -1.06 30.24 -8.31
N GLY A 149 -1.53 31.04 -7.34
CA GLY A 149 -2.11 30.49 -6.12
C GLY A 149 -3.37 29.66 -6.39
N VAL A 150 -4.22 30.10 -7.32
CA VAL A 150 -5.38 29.31 -7.78
C VAL A 150 -4.93 28.03 -8.48
N GLY A 151 -3.92 28.10 -9.34
CA GLY A 151 -3.35 26.93 -10.01
C GLY A 151 -2.77 25.90 -9.03
N LEU A 152 -2.06 26.35 -8.00
CA LEU A 152 -1.54 25.48 -6.92
C LEU A 152 -2.68 24.81 -6.15
N CYS A 153 -3.74 25.55 -5.81
CA CYS A 153 -4.91 24.97 -5.17
C CYS A 153 -5.62 23.95 -6.07
N ALA A 154 -5.80 24.27 -7.35
CA ALA A 154 -6.41 23.37 -8.32
C ALA A 154 -5.59 22.09 -8.48
N TYR A 155 -4.26 22.21 -8.56
CA TYR A 155 -3.37 21.06 -8.62
C TYR A 155 -3.43 20.20 -7.34
N ALA A 156 -3.44 20.82 -6.16
CA ALA A 156 -3.56 20.07 -4.90
C ALA A 156 -4.88 19.29 -4.81
N VAL A 157 -6.00 19.89 -5.26
CA VAL A 157 -7.29 19.19 -5.34
C VAL A 157 -7.24 18.08 -6.39
N TYR A 158 -6.68 18.36 -7.57
CA TYR A 158 -6.51 17.35 -8.62
C TYR A 158 -5.73 16.14 -8.12
N ALA A 159 -4.57 16.35 -7.50
CA ALA A 159 -3.70 15.30 -6.98
C ALA A 159 -4.37 14.47 -5.87
N ALA A 160 -5.23 15.08 -5.05
CA ALA A 160 -5.92 14.39 -3.97
C ALA A 160 -7.21 13.64 -4.40
N VAL A 161 -7.85 14.08 -5.49
CA VAL A 161 -9.18 13.58 -5.89
C VAL A 161 -9.11 12.68 -7.12
N ILE A 162 -8.30 13.04 -8.12
CA ILE A 162 -8.34 12.35 -9.42
C ILE A 162 -7.80 10.92 -9.36
N PRO A 163 -6.63 10.63 -8.76
CA PRO A 163 -6.15 9.25 -8.68
C PRO A 163 -7.16 8.27 -8.04
N PRO A 164 -7.73 8.53 -6.85
CA PRO A 164 -8.72 7.63 -6.26
C PRO A 164 -10.05 7.62 -7.01
N LEU A 165 -10.42 8.72 -7.68
CA LEU A 165 -11.61 8.76 -8.54
C LEU A 165 -11.43 7.89 -9.79
N ASN A 166 -10.26 7.92 -10.43
CA ASN A 166 -9.97 7.07 -11.58
C ASN A 166 -10.03 5.60 -11.19
N LEU A 167 -9.34 5.19 -10.11
CA LEU A 167 -9.41 3.82 -9.62
C LEU A 167 -10.85 3.42 -9.24
N PHE A 168 -11.61 4.36 -8.67
CA PHE A 168 -13.03 4.14 -8.46
C PHE A 168 -13.73 3.88 -9.79
N MET A 169 -13.64 4.74 -10.79
CA MET A 169 -14.31 4.52 -12.07
C MET A 169 -13.87 3.22 -12.77
N ASP A 170 -12.57 2.96 -12.84
CA ASP A 170 -11.98 1.84 -13.58
C ASP A 170 -12.27 0.48 -12.90
N GLY A 171 -12.30 0.45 -11.56
CA GLY A 171 -12.69 -0.73 -10.78
C GLY A 171 -14.20 -0.95 -10.65
N GLY A 172 -15.03 -0.20 -11.40
CA GLY A 172 -16.50 -0.26 -11.34
C GLY A 172 -17.07 -1.66 -11.50
N LEU A 173 -16.68 -2.35 -12.57
CA LEU A 173 -17.16 -3.70 -12.89
C LEU A 173 -16.76 -4.73 -11.84
N LEU A 174 -15.51 -4.68 -11.35
CA LEU A 174 -15.03 -5.57 -10.29
C LEU A 174 -15.86 -5.41 -9.01
N ARG A 175 -16.15 -4.17 -8.60
CA ARG A 175 -16.96 -3.91 -7.40
C ARG A 175 -18.42 -4.31 -7.57
N GLU A 176 -18.99 -4.13 -8.75
CA GLU A 176 -20.36 -4.56 -9.05
C GLU A 176 -20.44 -6.09 -9.03
N ALA A 177 -19.54 -6.78 -9.73
CA ALA A 177 -19.44 -8.23 -9.73
C ALA A 177 -19.26 -8.80 -8.31
N GLY A 178 -18.32 -8.26 -7.52
CA GLY A 178 -18.11 -8.71 -6.15
C GLY A 178 -19.28 -8.41 -5.20
N ARG A 179 -20.08 -7.38 -5.47
CA ARG A 179 -21.29 -7.11 -4.68
C ARG A 179 -22.40 -8.11 -5.00
N ASP A 180 -22.60 -8.39 -6.28
CA ASP A 180 -23.72 -9.17 -6.78
C ASP A 180 -23.46 -10.68 -6.78
N TYR A 181 -22.18 -11.07 -6.64
CA TYR A 181 -21.79 -12.47 -6.54
C TYR A 181 -22.30 -13.08 -5.23
N LEU A 182 -23.14 -14.11 -5.37
CA LEU A 182 -23.60 -14.93 -4.26
C LEU A 182 -22.66 -16.14 -4.12
N PRO A 183 -21.84 -16.20 -3.06
CA PRO A 183 -20.86 -17.27 -2.93
C PRO A 183 -21.56 -18.61 -2.61
N PRO A 184 -21.00 -19.76 -3.05
CA PRO A 184 -21.65 -21.07 -2.91
C PRO A 184 -22.00 -21.43 -1.47
N TYR A 185 -21.13 -21.07 -0.53
CA TYR A 185 -21.37 -21.33 0.89
C TYR A 185 -22.61 -20.61 1.43
N ALA A 186 -23.05 -19.47 0.86
CA ALA A 186 -24.19 -18.71 1.37
C ALA A 186 -25.51 -19.51 1.35
N SER A 187 -25.63 -20.48 0.45
CA SER A 187 -26.77 -21.40 0.34
C SER A 187 -26.44 -22.84 0.72
N ARG A 188 -25.23 -23.13 1.21
CA ARG A 188 -24.78 -24.48 1.53
C ARG A 188 -25.38 -24.97 2.85
N GLU A 189 -25.86 -26.20 2.87
CA GLU A 189 -26.33 -26.86 4.09
C GLU A 189 -25.13 -27.33 4.92
N LEU A 190 -25.22 -27.29 6.26
CA LEU A 190 -24.11 -27.65 7.15
C LEU A 190 -23.69 -29.13 7.03
N GLY A 191 -24.56 -30.01 6.54
CA GLY A 191 -24.24 -31.43 6.30
C GLY A 191 -23.36 -31.68 5.07
N ASP A 192 -23.14 -30.67 4.22
CA ASP A 192 -22.35 -30.80 2.99
C ASP A 192 -20.84 -30.55 3.20
N VAL A 193 -20.44 -30.11 4.39
CA VAL A 193 -19.05 -29.86 4.79
C VAL A 193 -18.62 -30.84 5.88
N VAL A 194 -17.32 -31.09 5.98
CA VAL A 194 -16.73 -31.98 6.99
C VAL A 194 -15.81 -31.15 7.88
N ASP A 195 -16.18 -31.00 9.15
CA ASP A 195 -15.32 -30.35 10.15
C ASP A 195 -14.21 -31.31 10.56
N VAL A 196 -12.95 -30.90 10.35
CA VAL A 196 -11.77 -31.72 10.63
C VAL A 196 -11.73 -32.18 12.10
N GLN A 197 -12.21 -31.37 13.04
CA GLN A 197 -12.25 -31.72 14.47
C GLN A 197 -13.30 -32.77 14.81
N GLN A 198 -14.33 -32.94 13.98
CA GLN A 198 -15.46 -33.83 14.23
C GLN A 198 -15.51 -35.00 13.24
N MET A 199 -14.45 -35.17 12.46
CA MET A 199 -14.34 -36.17 11.41
C MET A 199 -14.38 -37.59 11.99
N THR A 200 -15.18 -38.45 11.38
CA THR A 200 -15.27 -39.88 11.71
C THR A 200 -14.11 -40.67 11.08
N ASP A 201 -13.79 -41.84 11.65
CA ASP A 201 -12.77 -42.73 11.09
C ASP A 201 -13.09 -43.16 9.64
N GLU A 202 -14.38 -43.28 9.29
CA GLU A 202 -14.82 -43.61 7.93
C GLU A 202 -14.59 -42.45 6.94
N GLU A 203 -14.81 -41.20 7.36
CA GLU A 203 -14.47 -40.01 6.56
C GLU A 203 -12.98 -39.89 6.36
N LYS A 204 -12.19 -40.10 7.42
CA LYS A 204 -10.73 -40.10 7.36
C LYS A 204 -10.21 -41.18 6.41
N GLY A 205 -10.72 -42.40 6.52
CA GLY A 205 -10.35 -43.51 5.63
C GLY A 205 -10.63 -43.22 4.15
N ARG A 206 -11.74 -42.53 3.85
CA ARG A 206 -12.06 -42.07 2.48
C ARG A 206 -11.10 -41.00 1.97
N LEU A 207 -10.66 -40.08 2.82
CA LEU A 207 -9.65 -39.07 2.46
C LEU A 207 -8.29 -39.71 2.21
N ASP A 208 -7.88 -40.67 3.04
CA ASP A 208 -6.62 -41.40 2.90
C ASP A 208 -6.54 -42.17 1.57
N GLU A 209 -7.62 -42.86 1.21
CA GLU A 209 -7.70 -43.61 -0.04
C GLU A 209 -7.72 -42.67 -1.26
N TRP A 210 -8.44 -41.55 -1.17
CA TRP A 210 -8.43 -40.52 -2.21
C TRP A 210 -7.04 -39.90 -2.37
N PHE A 211 -6.38 -39.54 -1.28
CA PHE A 211 -5.05 -38.92 -1.28
C PHE A 211 -4.03 -39.79 -2.03
N LYS A 212 -3.94 -41.07 -1.66
CA LYS A 212 -3.02 -42.03 -2.29
C LYS A 212 -3.22 -42.19 -3.80
N GLY A 213 -4.45 -42.00 -4.28
CA GLY A 213 -4.79 -42.12 -5.70
C GLY A 213 -4.72 -40.83 -6.52
N ASN A 214 -4.67 -39.66 -5.87
CA ASN A 214 -4.85 -38.36 -6.54
C ASN A 214 -3.76 -37.32 -6.25
N VAL A 215 -2.78 -37.66 -5.40
CA VAL A 215 -1.63 -36.81 -5.11
C VAL A 215 -0.80 -36.54 -6.38
N LYS A 216 -0.34 -35.29 -6.54
CA LYS A 216 0.47 -34.84 -7.69
C LYS A 216 1.77 -34.19 -7.24
N GLU A 217 2.72 -34.12 -8.16
CA GLU A 217 3.93 -33.33 -7.99
C GLU A 217 3.59 -31.82 -8.06
N PRO A 218 4.07 -30.97 -7.14
CA PRO A 218 3.73 -29.55 -7.08
C PRO A 218 3.94 -28.72 -8.35
N GLU A 219 5.05 -28.90 -9.07
CA GLU A 219 5.36 -28.13 -10.27
C GLU A 219 4.49 -28.57 -11.46
N ASP A 220 4.29 -29.88 -11.62
CA ASP A 220 3.37 -30.44 -12.61
C ASP A 220 1.94 -29.92 -12.40
N TYR A 221 1.50 -29.88 -11.14
CA TYR A 221 0.18 -29.37 -10.79
C TYR A 221 0.02 -27.87 -11.11
N ALA A 222 1.06 -27.06 -10.86
CA ALA A 222 1.05 -25.64 -11.23
C ALA A 222 0.86 -25.44 -12.73
N VAL A 223 1.56 -26.26 -13.54
CA VAL A 223 1.45 -26.22 -15.01
C VAL A 223 0.05 -26.64 -15.46
N GLU A 224 -0.53 -27.71 -14.89
CA GLU A 224 -1.91 -28.13 -15.19
C GLU A 224 -2.93 -27.03 -14.86
N MET A 225 -2.79 -26.39 -13.70
CA MET A 225 -3.63 -25.28 -13.28
C MET A 225 -3.51 -24.08 -14.22
N ALA A 226 -2.29 -23.71 -14.61
CA ALA A 226 -2.05 -22.63 -15.57
C ALA A 226 -2.56 -22.94 -16.99
N LYS A 227 -2.68 -24.22 -17.37
CA LYS A 227 -3.28 -24.63 -18.65
C LYS A 227 -4.79 -24.40 -18.66
N THR A 228 -5.48 -24.57 -17.54
CA THR A 228 -6.94 -24.49 -17.43
C THR A 228 -7.48 -23.11 -17.02
N HIS A 229 -6.64 -22.25 -16.46
CA HIS A 229 -7.01 -20.90 -16.02
C HIS A 229 -6.25 -19.85 -16.84
N ASP A 230 -6.85 -18.67 -16.98
CA ASP A 230 -6.19 -17.51 -17.61
C ASP A 230 -5.36 -16.72 -16.60
N LEU A 231 -5.75 -16.72 -15.34
CA LEU A 231 -4.98 -16.13 -14.24
C LEU A 231 -4.85 -17.14 -13.10
N LEU A 232 -3.62 -17.51 -12.78
CA LEU A 232 -3.30 -18.37 -11.64
C LEU A 232 -2.77 -17.53 -10.48
N LEU A 233 -3.52 -17.50 -9.37
CA LEU A 233 -3.08 -16.91 -8.11
C LEU A 233 -2.28 -17.95 -7.33
N VAL A 234 -1.09 -17.58 -6.85
CA VAL A 234 -0.28 -18.38 -5.93
C VAL A 234 -0.28 -17.65 -4.59
N GLY A 235 -1.06 -18.19 -3.64
CA GLY A 235 -1.27 -17.63 -2.31
C GLY A 235 -0.19 -18.08 -1.34
N GLU A 236 0.67 -17.16 -0.90
CA GLU A 236 1.79 -17.41 0.02
C GLU A 236 1.54 -16.87 1.45
N ALA A 237 2.40 -17.24 2.40
CA ALA A 237 2.36 -16.74 3.78
C ALA A 237 3.50 -15.78 4.17
N HIS A 238 4.24 -15.29 3.17
CA HIS A 238 5.35 -14.34 3.25
C HIS A 238 6.59 -14.82 4.02
N ASP A 239 7.78 -14.45 3.53
CA ASP A 239 9.08 -14.75 4.17
C ASP A 239 9.36 -16.25 4.39
N ARG A 240 8.91 -17.09 3.46
CA ARG A 240 9.12 -18.56 3.45
C ARG A 240 9.92 -18.94 2.22
N TYR A 241 11.13 -19.46 2.44
CA TYR A 241 12.10 -19.71 1.37
C TYR A 241 11.57 -20.70 0.35
N GLU A 242 10.97 -21.80 0.80
CA GLU A 242 10.48 -22.88 -0.07
C GLU A 242 9.38 -22.40 -1.01
N GLU A 243 8.49 -21.52 -0.53
CA GLU A 243 7.40 -20.92 -1.32
C GLU A 243 7.95 -20.04 -2.45
N LEU A 244 8.90 -19.15 -2.13
CA LEU A 244 9.51 -18.28 -3.14
C LEU A 244 10.41 -19.05 -4.10
N ALA A 245 11.13 -20.06 -3.61
CA ALA A 245 11.95 -20.93 -4.44
C ALA A 245 11.07 -21.74 -5.39
N TYR A 246 9.95 -22.30 -4.91
CA TYR A 246 8.94 -22.97 -5.73
C TYR A 246 8.38 -22.04 -6.80
N PHE A 247 7.97 -20.82 -6.42
CA PHE A 247 7.45 -19.85 -7.38
C PHE A 247 8.46 -19.55 -8.49
N ASN A 248 9.74 -19.34 -8.18
CA ASN A 248 10.78 -19.14 -9.20
C ASN A 248 10.99 -20.38 -10.07
N ARG A 249 10.96 -21.60 -9.50
CA ARG A 249 11.16 -22.85 -10.25
C ARG A 249 10.05 -23.14 -11.27
N ILE A 250 8.80 -22.78 -10.97
CA ILE A 250 7.70 -23.04 -11.90
C ILE A 250 7.68 -22.08 -13.09
N LEU A 251 8.25 -20.87 -13.00
CA LEU A 251 8.12 -19.85 -14.06
C LEU A 251 8.57 -20.30 -15.46
N PRO A 252 9.73 -20.98 -15.65
CA PRO A 252 10.13 -21.47 -16.96
C PRO A 252 9.12 -22.47 -17.55
N ARG A 253 8.64 -23.40 -16.72
CA ARG A 253 7.63 -24.39 -17.14
C ARG A 253 6.29 -23.75 -17.46
N LEU A 254 5.87 -22.75 -16.69
CA LEU A 254 4.66 -21.99 -16.97
C LEU A 254 4.76 -21.23 -18.31
N TYR A 255 5.94 -20.69 -18.63
CA TYR A 255 6.20 -20.04 -19.91
C TYR A 255 6.14 -21.04 -21.08
N GLU A 256 6.87 -22.15 -20.98
CA GLU A 256 7.05 -23.13 -22.05
C GLU A 256 5.81 -24.00 -22.27
N GLU A 257 5.19 -24.48 -21.19
CA GLU A 257 4.15 -25.52 -21.26
C GLU A 257 2.71 -24.96 -21.18
N ALA A 258 2.50 -23.78 -20.60
CA ALA A 258 1.17 -23.24 -20.31
C ALA A 258 0.86 -21.89 -20.98
N ASP A 259 1.75 -21.37 -21.84
CA ASP A 259 1.65 -20.05 -22.50
C ASP A 259 1.47 -18.88 -21.50
N VAL A 260 1.98 -19.00 -20.27
CA VAL A 260 1.97 -17.89 -19.31
C VAL A 260 2.96 -16.82 -19.78
N ARG A 261 2.49 -15.58 -19.92
CA ARG A 261 3.29 -14.45 -20.42
C ARG A 261 3.43 -13.31 -19.43
N VAL A 262 2.72 -13.37 -18.31
CA VAL A 262 2.72 -12.31 -17.30
C VAL A 262 2.96 -12.89 -15.92
N VAL A 263 3.95 -12.34 -15.23
CA VAL A 263 4.26 -12.64 -13.83
C VAL A 263 3.91 -11.39 -13.01
N GLY A 264 2.88 -11.51 -12.18
CA GLY A 264 2.45 -10.49 -11.23
C GLY A 264 3.14 -10.67 -9.88
N MET A 265 3.53 -9.56 -9.25
CA MET A 265 4.15 -9.55 -7.92
C MET A 265 3.48 -8.53 -7.00
N GLU A 266 2.97 -8.98 -5.85
CA GLU A 266 2.37 -8.11 -4.83
C GLU A 266 3.36 -7.10 -4.25
N CYS A 267 4.62 -7.49 -4.06
CA CYS A 267 5.64 -6.62 -3.46
C CYS A 267 6.10 -5.47 -4.37
N MET A 268 5.58 -5.39 -5.61
CA MET A 268 5.95 -4.42 -6.63
C MET A 268 4.77 -3.51 -7.00
N ARG A 269 5.05 -2.21 -7.18
CA ARG A 269 4.07 -1.19 -7.63
C ARG A 269 3.81 -1.24 -9.12
N ALA A 270 2.54 -1.15 -9.49
CA ALA A 270 2.11 -1.05 -10.88
C ALA A 270 2.69 0.19 -11.60
N ALA A 271 2.88 1.29 -10.87
CA ALA A 271 3.49 2.51 -11.41
C ALA A 271 4.95 2.33 -11.88
N ASP A 272 5.63 1.26 -11.45
CA ASP A 272 7.02 0.98 -11.78
C ASP A 272 7.20 -0.12 -12.87
N ASN A 273 6.11 -0.58 -13.51
CA ASN A 273 6.15 -1.63 -14.54
C ASN A 273 7.09 -1.31 -15.73
N GLY A 274 7.31 -0.04 -16.03
CA GLY A 274 8.30 0.38 -17.04
C GLY A 274 9.74 0.02 -16.67
N LEU A 275 10.11 0.14 -15.38
CA LEU A 275 11.44 -0.28 -14.89
C LEU A 275 11.58 -1.80 -14.88
N LEU A 276 10.52 -2.52 -14.47
CA LEU A 276 10.50 -3.98 -14.49
C LEU A 276 10.68 -4.51 -15.91
N THR A 277 9.96 -3.92 -16.88
CA THR A 277 10.11 -4.23 -18.30
C THR A 277 11.54 -4.01 -18.75
N GLN A 278 12.13 -2.84 -18.45
CA GLN A 278 13.51 -2.54 -18.80
C GLN A 278 14.50 -3.58 -18.27
N ILE A 279 14.33 -4.07 -17.04
CA ILE A 279 15.21 -5.09 -16.44
C ILE A 279 15.08 -6.41 -17.18
N VAL A 280 13.85 -6.92 -17.34
CA VAL A 280 13.65 -8.29 -17.84
C VAL A 280 13.84 -8.43 -19.35
N THR A 281 13.92 -7.32 -20.09
CA THR A 281 14.19 -7.32 -21.54
C THR A 281 15.59 -6.79 -21.90
N ALA A 282 16.43 -6.45 -20.92
CA ALA A 282 17.79 -5.99 -21.20
C ALA A 282 18.68 -7.09 -21.78
N ASP A 283 19.65 -6.71 -22.61
CA ASP A 283 20.64 -7.63 -23.17
C ASP A 283 21.50 -8.28 -22.06
N GLU A 284 21.80 -7.52 -21.01
CA GLU A 284 22.53 -7.97 -19.82
C GLU A 284 21.74 -7.63 -18.54
N PHE A 285 21.80 -8.50 -17.53
CA PHE A 285 21.12 -8.26 -16.26
C PHE A 285 21.85 -7.20 -15.42
N ASP A 286 21.25 -6.01 -15.29
CA ASP A 286 21.78 -4.93 -14.45
C ASP A 286 21.37 -5.12 -12.98
N GLU A 287 22.25 -5.76 -12.21
CA GLU A 287 22.14 -5.96 -10.75
C GLU A 287 21.88 -4.66 -9.97
N LYS A 288 22.47 -3.53 -10.40
CA LYS A 288 22.29 -2.24 -9.71
C LYS A 288 20.91 -1.66 -9.96
N LEU A 289 20.42 -1.77 -11.20
CA LEU A 289 19.06 -1.36 -11.55
C LEU A 289 18.02 -2.27 -10.89
N ALA A 290 18.28 -3.57 -10.79
CA ALA A 290 17.42 -4.51 -10.08
C ALA A 290 17.31 -4.14 -8.59
N LEU A 291 18.45 -3.91 -7.91
CA LEU A 291 18.46 -3.49 -6.50
C LEU A 291 17.80 -2.11 -6.30
N TYR A 292 18.05 -1.15 -7.20
CA TYR A 292 17.35 0.14 -7.18
C TYR A 292 15.83 -0.03 -7.32
N THR A 293 15.39 -0.87 -8.26
CA THR A 293 13.97 -1.13 -8.51
C THR A 293 13.33 -1.81 -7.31
N ALA A 294 13.98 -2.80 -6.70
CA ALA A 294 13.52 -3.47 -5.48
C ALA A 294 13.23 -2.46 -4.35
N ARG A 295 14.14 -1.52 -4.11
CA ARG A 295 13.97 -0.45 -3.11
C ARG A 295 12.81 0.48 -3.43
N LYS A 296 12.72 0.89 -4.69
CA LYS A 296 11.73 1.88 -5.16
C LYS A 296 10.32 1.30 -5.10
N THR A 297 10.16 0.08 -5.62
CA THR A 297 8.87 -0.58 -5.82
C THR A 297 8.33 -1.25 -4.57
N SER A 298 9.17 -1.54 -3.56
CA SER A 298 8.71 -2.08 -2.28
C SER A 298 7.74 -1.13 -1.58
N CYS A 299 6.49 -1.54 -1.39
CA CYS A 299 5.43 -0.74 -0.75
C CYS A 299 5.62 -0.54 0.76
N TRP A 300 6.23 -1.52 1.43
CA TRP A 300 6.49 -1.47 2.87
C TRP A 300 7.90 -0.99 3.23
N LYS A 301 8.84 -0.86 2.27
CA LYS A 301 10.26 -0.51 2.51
C LYS A 301 11.04 -1.50 3.40
N ALA A 302 10.37 -2.50 3.98
CA ALA A 302 10.92 -3.62 4.73
C ALA A 302 10.71 -4.97 4.02
N TRP A 303 10.32 -4.97 2.74
CA TRP A 303 10.12 -6.19 1.94
C TRP A 303 11.40 -6.62 1.21
N GLY A 304 12.50 -6.77 1.96
CA GLY A 304 13.84 -7.00 1.40
C GLY A 304 14.21 -8.47 1.22
N TYR A 305 13.25 -9.40 1.25
CA TYR A 305 13.54 -10.82 1.14
C TYR A 305 13.94 -11.20 -0.29
N LYS A 306 15.10 -11.83 -0.45
CA LYS A 306 15.79 -12.05 -1.72
C LYS A 306 14.93 -12.81 -2.74
N GLY A 307 14.19 -13.83 -2.31
CA GLY A 307 13.40 -14.68 -3.20
C GLY A 307 12.34 -13.93 -4.04
N TYR A 308 11.75 -12.84 -3.53
CA TYR A 308 10.83 -12.00 -4.31
C TYR A 308 11.54 -11.25 -5.44
N TRP A 309 12.77 -10.83 -5.18
CA TRP A 309 13.54 -10.01 -6.10
C TRP A 309 14.32 -10.86 -7.12
N ASP A 310 14.63 -12.11 -6.78
CA ASP A 310 15.20 -13.10 -7.69
C ASP A 310 14.28 -13.35 -8.91
N VAL A 311 12.97 -13.14 -8.78
CA VAL A 311 12.00 -13.22 -9.89
C VAL A 311 12.40 -12.32 -11.06
N MET A 312 13.01 -11.15 -10.81
CA MET A 312 13.51 -10.28 -11.88
C MET A 312 14.56 -11.00 -12.73
N LYS A 313 15.47 -11.73 -12.09
CA LYS A 313 16.51 -12.50 -12.76
C LYS A 313 15.94 -13.72 -13.46
N THR A 314 15.04 -14.45 -12.79
CA THR A 314 14.38 -15.63 -13.38
C THR A 314 13.63 -15.27 -14.66
N VAL A 315 12.82 -14.19 -14.65
CA VAL A 315 12.10 -13.74 -15.85
C VAL A 315 13.06 -13.23 -16.94
N TRP A 316 14.14 -12.54 -16.55
CA TRP A 316 15.19 -12.17 -17.50
C TRP A 316 15.84 -13.40 -18.15
N GLU A 317 16.18 -14.44 -17.38
CA GLU A 317 16.79 -15.67 -17.90
C GLU A 317 15.86 -16.42 -18.86
N ILE A 318 14.56 -16.49 -18.57
CA ILE A 318 13.55 -17.02 -19.51
C ILE A 318 13.59 -16.22 -20.82
N ASN A 319 13.61 -14.90 -20.70
CA ASN A 319 13.63 -13.98 -21.83
C ASN A 319 14.92 -14.05 -22.67
N GLN A 320 16.06 -14.46 -22.10
CA GLN A 320 17.30 -14.67 -22.85
C GLN A 320 17.32 -15.99 -23.63
N LYS A 321 16.54 -16.98 -23.20
CA LYS A 321 16.51 -18.32 -23.80
C LYS A 321 15.42 -18.48 -24.88
N ARG A 322 14.51 -17.52 -25.01
CA ARG A 322 13.41 -17.58 -25.98
C ARG A 322 13.93 -17.60 -27.43
N ASP A 323 13.15 -18.22 -28.31
CA ASP A 323 13.41 -18.15 -29.74
C ASP A 323 13.07 -16.77 -30.33
N GLU A 324 13.72 -16.43 -31.44
CA GLU A 324 13.47 -15.16 -32.14
C GLU A 324 12.00 -15.10 -32.63
N GLY A 325 11.29 -14.06 -32.20
CA GLY A 325 9.87 -13.86 -32.51
C GLY A 325 8.89 -14.38 -31.46
N GLU A 326 9.36 -15.09 -30.44
CA GLU A 326 8.52 -15.42 -29.28
C GLU A 326 8.19 -14.18 -28.43
N ARG A 327 7.00 -14.19 -27.83
CA ARG A 327 6.56 -13.11 -26.94
C ARG A 327 7.36 -13.17 -25.64
N PRO A 328 7.96 -12.07 -25.17
CA PRO A 328 8.66 -12.05 -23.89
C PRO A 328 7.69 -12.34 -22.74
N MET A 329 8.21 -12.97 -21.68
CA MET A 329 7.56 -12.98 -20.38
C MET A 329 7.71 -11.60 -19.73
N ARG A 330 6.60 -11.02 -19.28
CA ARG A 330 6.54 -9.70 -18.65
C ARG A 330 6.47 -9.86 -17.14
N LEU A 331 7.19 -9.00 -16.43
CA LEU A 331 7.13 -8.87 -14.97
C LEU A 331 6.39 -7.58 -14.62
N VAL A 332 5.31 -7.70 -13.85
CA VAL A 332 4.44 -6.58 -13.48
C VAL A 332 4.23 -6.53 -11.98
N GLY A 333 4.29 -5.33 -11.41
CA GLY A 333 3.78 -5.06 -10.08
C GLY A 333 2.29 -4.83 -10.11
N VAL A 334 1.60 -5.30 -9.07
CA VAL A 334 0.15 -5.14 -8.92
C VAL A 334 -0.22 -4.19 -7.78
N PHE A 335 0.75 -3.80 -6.94
CA PHE A 335 0.51 -2.93 -5.80
C PHE A 335 0.13 -1.51 -6.27
N PRO A 336 -0.97 -0.91 -5.77
CA PRO A 336 -1.31 0.49 -6.07
C PRO A 336 -0.24 1.48 -5.59
N ASP A 337 -0.13 2.65 -6.22
CA ASP A 337 0.91 3.64 -5.85
C ASP A 337 0.62 4.34 -4.51
N ILE A 338 0.90 3.64 -3.40
CA ILE A 338 0.67 4.08 -2.02
C ILE A 338 1.93 3.78 -1.19
N ASP A 339 2.27 4.67 -0.26
CA ASP A 339 3.36 4.47 0.72
C ASP A 339 2.82 4.04 2.09
N LEU A 340 2.70 2.73 2.30
CA LEU A 340 2.18 2.16 3.54
C LEU A 340 3.15 2.26 4.73
N SER A 341 4.43 2.60 4.52
CA SER A 341 5.40 2.75 5.62
C SER A 341 5.05 3.90 6.58
N ASN A 342 4.20 4.85 6.15
CA ASN A 342 3.72 5.93 7.02
C ASN A 342 2.61 5.50 7.96
N MET A 343 1.86 4.45 7.63
CA MET A 343 0.68 4.03 8.39
C MET A 343 1.04 3.63 9.84
N PRO A 344 2.05 2.77 10.08
CA PRO A 344 2.47 2.39 11.45
C PRO A 344 2.98 3.55 12.30
N LEU A 345 3.35 4.68 11.69
CA LEU A 345 3.82 5.87 12.39
C LEU A 345 2.67 6.78 12.86
N VAL A 346 1.46 6.57 12.34
CA VAL A 346 0.27 7.38 12.62
C VAL A 346 -0.79 6.58 13.36
N LEU A 347 -0.96 5.30 13.00
CA LEU A 347 -1.97 4.40 13.54
C LEU A 347 -1.38 3.00 13.69
N ASP A 348 -1.58 2.38 14.85
CA ASP A 348 -1.40 0.93 15.01
C ASP A 348 -2.71 0.25 14.57
N ASN A 349 -2.64 -0.55 13.52
CA ASN A 349 -3.76 -1.32 12.98
C ASN A 349 -3.54 -2.83 13.03
N GLY A 350 -2.43 -3.30 13.62
CA GLY A 350 -2.06 -4.71 13.70
C GLY A 350 -1.39 -5.33 12.47
N ASP A 351 -1.24 -4.60 11.34
CA ASP A 351 -0.62 -5.17 10.12
C ASP A 351 0.92 -5.27 10.22
N VAL A 352 1.52 -4.53 11.15
CA VAL A 352 2.97 -4.52 11.36
C VAL A 352 3.30 -5.03 12.75
N ASP A 353 4.06 -6.12 12.83
CA ASP A 353 4.64 -6.60 14.07
C ASP A 353 5.79 -5.66 14.53
N GLY A 354 5.41 -4.56 15.19
CA GLY A 354 6.30 -3.46 15.56
C GLY A 354 6.21 -3.04 17.03
N ASP A 355 7.22 -2.29 17.48
CA ASP A 355 7.22 -1.64 18.79
C ASP A 355 6.78 -0.17 18.63
N PHE A 356 5.46 0.07 18.71
CA PHE A 356 4.84 1.37 18.47
C PHE A 356 5.14 2.42 19.55
N GLU A 357 5.59 2.01 20.75
CA GLU A 357 6.02 2.94 21.80
C GLU A 357 7.27 3.73 21.37
N ARG A 358 8.02 3.22 20.38
CA ARG A 358 9.19 3.90 19.83
C ARG A 358 8.85 5.06 18.91
N VAL A 359 7.62 5.16 18.41
CA VAL A 359 7.22 6.22 17.48
C VAL A 359 7.29 7.57 18.19
N PRO A 360 8.21 8.47 17.78
CA PRO A 360 8.24 9.81 18.36
C PRO A 360 6.90 10.52 18.14
N MET A 361 6.40 11.23 19.16
CA MET A 361 5.09 11.88 19.12
C MET A 361 4.90 12.82 17.91
N TYR A 362 5.99 13.42 17.41
CA TYR A 362 5.96 14.31 16.26
C TYR A 362 5.76 13.59 14.91
N GLU A 363 5.98 12.29 14.81
CA GLU A 363 5.68 11.51 13.60
C GLU A 363 4.17 11.45 13.32
N LYS A 364 3.33 11.63 14.34
CA LYS A 364 1.86 11.73 14.17
C LYS A 364 1.44 12.88 13.25
N LEU A 365 2.30 13.86 13.02
CA LEU A 365 2.07 14.92 12.03
C LEU A 365 1.98 14.39 10.59
N ARG A 366 2.46 13.16 10.32
CA ARG A 366 2.30 12.46 9.04
C ARG A 366 0.85 12.12 8.71
N VAL A 367 -0.09 12.28 9.64
CA VAL A 367 -1.53 12.09 9.42
C VAL A 367 -2.05 12.83 8.18
N GLY A 368 -1.47 13.99 7.84
CA GLY A 368 -1.83 14.73 6.63
C GLY A 368 -1.45 14.02 5.32
N ARG A 369 -0.30 13.32 5.28
CA ARG A 369 0.11 12.48 4.15
C ARG A 369 -0.73 11.21 4.09
N PHE A 370 -0.83 10.52 5.22
CA PHE A 370 -1.65 9.32 5.35
C PHE A 370 -3.11 9.54 4.94
N ALA A 371 -3.69 10.70 5.25
CA ALA A 371 -5.06 11.04 4.85
C ALA A 371 -5.25 11.14 3.32
N LEU A 372 -4.20 11.46 2.55
CA LEU A 372 -4.26 11.46 1.09
C LEU A 372 -4.28 10.04 0.52
N ASP A 373 -3.67 9.08 1.23
CA ASP A 373 -3.59 7.68 0.84
C ASP A 373 -4.87 6.90 1.21
N LEU A 374 -5.63 7.35 2.23
CA LEU A 374 -6.83 6.68 2.73
C LEU A 374 -7.82 6.24 1.63
N PRO A 375 -8.20 7.09 0.64
CA PRO A 375 -9.13 6.67 -0.40
C PRO A 375 -8.62 5.50 -1.26
N MET A 376 -7.31 5.42 -1.46
CA MET A 376 -6.69 4.30 -2.18
C MET A 376 -6.53 3.07 -1.29
N ILE A 377 -6.21 3.25 0.00
CA ILE A 377 -6.16 2.15 0.99
C ILE A 377 -7.51 1.43 1.09
N PHE A 378 -8.62 2.17 1.13
CA PHE A 378 -9.97 1.57 1.13
C PHE A 378 -10.32 0.83 -0.17
N GLN A 379 -9.58 1.08 -1.25
CA GLN A 379 -9.75 0.44 -2.55
C GLN A 379 -8.59 -0.50 -2.89
N LEU A 380 -7.76 -0.89 -1.91
CA LEU A 380 -6.53 -1.64 -2.14
C LEU A 380 -6.78 -2.95 -2.90
N GLU A 381 -7.76 -3.75 -2.47
CA GLU A 381 -8.15 -5.03 -3.11
C GLU A 381 -8.64 -4.85 -4.55
N VAL A 382 -9.38 -3.77 -4.80
CA VAL A 382 -9.84 -3.40 -6.15
C VAL A 382 -8.65 -2.96 -7.00
N GLY A 383 -7.69 -2.24 -6.42
CA GLY A 383 -6.45 -1.85 -7.05
C GLY A 383 -5.61 -3.05 -7.49
N TYR A 384 -5.41 -4.02 -6.61
CA TYR A 384 -4.74 -5.28 -6.96
C TYR A 384 -5.44 -5.98 -8.14
N ALA A 385 -6.76 -6.18 -8.02
CA ALA A 385 -7.55 -6.90 -9.01
C ALA A 385 -7.52 -6.19 -10.37
N HIS A 386 -7.71 -4.87 -10.37
CA HIS A 386 -7.68 -4.05 -11.57
C HIS A 386 -6.30 -4.08 -12.23
N ASN A 387 -5.22 -3.92 -11.46
CA ASN A 387 -3.87 -3.87 -12.02
C ASN A 387 -3.47 -5.19 -12.69
N ILE A 388 -3.77 -6.35 -12.09
CA ILE A 388 -3.47 -7.64 -12.72
C ILE A 388 -4.40 -7.93 -13.91
N GLU A 389 -5.68 -7.56 -13.80
CA GLU A 389 -6.67 -7.74 -14.87
C GLU A 389 -6.28 -6.98 -16.15
N GLU A 390 -5.86 -5.72 -16.02
CA GLU A 390 -5.37 -4.88 -17.12
C GLU A 390 -4.13 -5.47 -17.79
N GLU A 391 -3.29 -6.17 -17.01
CA GLU A 391 -2.08 -6.79 -17.54
C GLU A 391 -2.31 -8.19 -18.12
N THR A 392 -3.43 -8.86 -17.83
CA THR A 392 -3.64 -10.27 -18.21
C THR A 392 -4.92 -10.46 -19.02
N ILE A 393 -6.04 -10.72 -18.34
CA ILE A 393 -7.32 -11.14 -18.90
C ILE A 393 -7.85 -10.15 -19.96
N LYS A 394 -7.72 -8.84 -19.73
CA LYS A 394 -8.15 -7.81 -20.69
C LYS A 394 -7.31 -7.76 -21.97
N LYS A 395 -6.05 -8.22 -21.89
CA LYS A 395 -5.14 -8.35 -23.03
C LYS A 395 -5.19 -9.73 -23.67
N ASN A 396 -6.05 -10.63 -23.19
CA ASN A 396 -6.11 -12.03 -23.59
C ASN A 396 -4.76 -12.74 -23.42
N GLU A 397 -4.05 -12.41 -22.33
CA GLU A 397 -2.78 -13.04 -21.95
C GLU A 397 -2.94 -13.81 -20.65
N LYS A 398 -2.28 -14.97 -20.58
CA LYS A 398 -2.22 -15.77 -19.37
C LYS A 398 -1.21 -15.21 -18.38
N GLY A 399 -1.61 -15.19 -17.11
CA GLY A 399 -0.79 -14.68 -16.02
C GLY A 399 -0.70 -15.62 -14.83
N VAL A 400 0.38 -15.47 -14.08
CA VAL A 400 0.55 -16.01 -12.73
C VAL A 400 0.84 -14.85 -11.76
N LEU A 401 0.25 -14.83 -10.58
CA LEU A 401 0.43 -13.77 -9.58
C LEU A 401 0.82 -14.38 -8.23
N LEU A 402 2.00 -13.98 -7.72
CA LEU A 402 2.37 -14.25 -6.32
C LEU A 402 1.80 -13.15 -5.41
N VAL A 403 0.99 -13.56 -4.44
CA VAL A 403 0.33 -12.66 -3.48
C VAL A 403 0.13 -13.38 -2.14
N GLY A 404 0.08 -12.64 -1.04
CA GLY A 404 -0.36 -13.17 0.24
C GLY A 404 -1.72 -13.87 0.12
N ALA A 405 -1.83 -15.09 0.66
CA ALA A 405 -3.01 -15.95 0.52
C ALA A 405 -4.32 -15.26 0.95
N ALA A 406 -4.25 -14.30 1.87
CA ALA A 406 -5.40 -13.52 2.35
C ALA A 406 -6.06 -12.72 1.20
N HIS A 407 -5.28 -12.31 0.20
CA HIS A 407 -5.79 -11.59 -0.96
C HIS A 407 -6.34 -12.52 -2.05
N ALA A 408 -5.97 -13.81 -2.07
CA ALA A 408 -6.22 -14.72 -3.18
C ALA A 408 -7.51 -15.56 -3.08
N SER A 409 -8.22 -15.50 -1.94
CA SER A 409 -9.48 -16.23 -1.72
C SER A 409 -10.50 -16.00 -2.85
N LEU A 410 -10.97 -17.07 -3.50
CA LEU A 410 -11.81 -16.98 -4.71
C LEU A 410 -13.31 -16.78 -4.43
N ARG A 411 -13.86 -17.47 -3.43
CA ARG A 411 -15.31 -17.54 -3.20
C ARG A 411 -15.68 -17.26 -1.76
N HIS A 412 -14.72 -16.93 -0.90
CA HIS A 412 -14.92 -16.67 0.52
C HIS A 412 -14.69 -15.20 0.88
N LYS A 413 -15.70 -14.57 1.49
CA LYS A 413 -15.56 -13.25 2.13
C LYS A 413 -14.94 -13.44 3.51
N GLN A 414 -13.72 -12.95 3.69
CA GLN A 414 -12.97 -13.14 4.93
C GLN A 414 -13.74 -12.53 6.11
N ARG A 415 -13.98 -13.32 7.16
CA ARG A 415 -14.79 -12.90 8.30
C ARG A 415 -14.23 -11.65 8.98
N GLN A 416 -15.11 -10.71 9.36
CA GLN A 416 -14.78 -9.56 10.21
C GLN A 416 -15.56 -9.63 11.54
N LYS A 417 -15.05 -8.98 12.60
CA LYS A 417 -15.71 -8.91 13.93
C LYS A 417 -17.12 -8.28 13.87
N MET A 418 -17.37 -7.38 12.92
CA MET A 418 -18.66 -6.73 12.69
C MET A 418 -18.82 -6.43 11.19
N GLY A 419 -20.01 -6.69 10.62
CA GLY A 419 -20.34 -6.40 9.21
C GLY A 419 -20.28 -7.60 8.27
N ASP A 420 -20.51 -7.33 6.98
CA ASP A 420 -20.28 -8.30 5.90
C ASP A 420 -18.76 -8.56 5.80
N GLY A 421 -18.36 -9.82 5.59
CA GLY A 421 -16.93 -10.17 5.49
C GLY A 421 -16.16 -9.34 4.46
N ALA A 422 -14.85 -9.18 4.67
CA ALA A 422 -13.96 -8.45 3.77
C ALA A 422 -13.93 -9.11 2.39
N ILE A 423 -14.19 -8.31 1.35
CA ILE A 423 -14.03 -8.72 -0.04
C ILE A 423 -12.56 -8.56 -0.42
N ARG A 424 -11.97 -9.63 -0.92
CA ARG A 424 -10.55 -9.71 -1.30
C ARG A 424 -10.37 -9.72 -2.82
N MET A 425 -9.16 -9.46 -3.29
CA MET A 425 -8.83 -9.42 -4.71
C MET A 425 -9.30 -10.68 -5.47
N GLY A 426 -8.97 -11.86 -4.99
CA GLY A 426 -9.35 -13.14 -5.61
C GLY A 426 -10.86 -13.28 -5.77
N TYR A 427 -11.62 -12.78 -4.79
CA TYR A 427 -13.08 -12.81 -4.79
C TYR A 427 -13.65 -11.88 -5.87
N LEU A 428 -13.08 -10.68 -6.03
CA LEU A 428 -13.47 -9.73 -7.08
C LEU A 428 -13.20 -10.31 -8.48
N LEU A 429 -12.02 -10.88 -8.67
CA LEU A 429 -11.61 -11.48 -9.94
C LEU A 429 -12.47 -12.69 -10.29
N HIS A 430 -12.68 -13.61 -9.35
CA HIS A 430 -13.51 -14.79 -9.56
C HIS A 430 -14.99 -14.43 -9.74
N ALA A 431 -15.52 -13.43 -9.04
CA ALA A 431 -16.89 -12.95 -9.24
C ALA A 431 -17.12 -12.47 -10.69
N LEU A 432 -16.11 -11.83 -11.31
CA LEU A 432 -16.22 -11.29 -12.67
C LEU A 432 -15.88 -12.32 -13.75
N TYR A 433 -14.92 -13.21 -13.48
CA TYR A 433 -14.33 -14.09 -14.51
C TYR A 433 -14.54 -15.60 -14.27
N GLY A 434 -15.12 -15.98 -13.14
CA GLY A 434 -15.39 -17.37 -12.76
C GLY A 434 -14.13 -18.24 -12.80
N ASP A 435 -14.27 -19.43 -13.36
CA ASP A 435 -13.20 -20.45 -13.44
C ASP A 435 -12.03 -20.06 -14.38
N ARG A 436 -12.05 -18.87 -14.98
CA ARG A 436 -10.85 -18.33 -15.64
C ARG A 436 -9.77 -17.93 -14.62
N VAL A 437 -10.13 -17.80 -13.34
CA VAL A 437 -9.22 -17.43 -12.25
C VAL A 437 -9.09 -18.62 -11.30
N GLY A 438 -7.87 -19.15 -11.19
CA GLY A 438 -7.54 -20.27 -10.31
C GLY A 438 -6.68 -19.80 -9.13
N HIS A 439 -6.69 -20.57 -8.04
CA HIS A 439 -5.87 -20.29 -6.86
C HIS A 439 -5.21 -21.56 -6.35
N ILE A 440 -3.88 -21.52 -6.24
CA ILE A 440 -3.07 -22.47 -5.49
C ILE A 440 -2.78 -21.86 -4.12
N LEU A 441 -3.28 -22.50 -3.07
CA LEU A 441 -2.95 -22.18 -1.69
C LEU A 441 -1.71 -22.94 -1.28
N LEU A 442 -0.64 -22.22 -0.93
CA LEU A 442 0.55 -22.83 -0.33
C LEU A 442 0.28 -23.12 1.15
N HIS A 443 0.73 -24.28 1.62
CA HIS A 443 0.57 -24.70 3.01
C HIS A 443 1.22 -23.70 3.96
N SER A 444 0.44 -23.18 4.92
CA SER A 444 0.98 -22.38 6.02
C SER A 444 0.13 -22.41 7.30
N SER A 445 0.80 -22.48 8.46
CA SER A 445 0.21 -22.26 9.79
C SER A 445 -0.21 -20.81 10.05
N GLY A 446 0.30 -19.85 9.28
CA GLY A 446 -0.04 -18.42 9.42
C GLY A 446 -1.52 -18.12 9.18
N ALA A 447 -2.26 -19.11 8.65
CA ALA A 447 -3.62 -18.97 8.20
C ALA A 447 -4.69 -19.42 9.19
N SER A 448 -4.53 -19.28 10.51
CA SER A 448 -5.62 -19.44 11.52
C SER A 448 -6.47 -20.74 11.46
N ASN A 449 -6.17 -21.72 10.61
CA ASN A 449 -6.91 -22.98 10.38
C ASN A 449 -6.05 -24.16 10.88
N GLN A 450 -5.76 -24.16 12.18
CA GLN A 450 -4.79 -25.05 12.80
C GLN A 450 -5.12 -26.54 12.56
N ALA A 451 -6.39 -26.93 12.60
CA ALA A 451 -6.79 -28.33 12.42
C ALA A 451 -6.55 -28.82 10.99
N ILE A 452 -6.83 -27.97 9.99
CA ILE A 452 -6.56 -28.28 8.60
C ILE A 452 -5.05 -28.37 8.36
N VAL A 453 -4.27 -27.46 8.94
CA VAL A 453 -2.80 -27.48 8.87
C VAL A 453 -2.26 -28.79 9.43
N GLU A 454 -2.62 -29.15 10.66
CA GLU A 454 -2.20 -30.40 11.31
C GLU A 454 -2.61 -31.65 10.51
N MET A 455 -3.78 -31.62 9.87
CA MET A 455 -4.21 -32.71 9.00
C MET A 455 -3.30 -32.83 7.77
N PHE A 456 -2.98 -31.73 7.09
CA PHE A 456 -2.06 -31.75 5.94
C PHE A 456 -0.63 -32.15 6.32
N GLU A 457 -0.16 -31.78 7.51
CA GLU A 457 1.10 -32.26 8.07
C GLU A 457 1.11 -33.80 8.21
N SER A 458 0.01 -34.38 8.70
CA SER A 458 -0.10 -35.85 8.76
C SER A 458 -0.10 -36.52 7.38
N TYR A 459 -0.60 -35.84 6.34
CA TYR A 459 -0.52 -36.32 4.96
C TYR A 459 0.89 -36.16 4.36
N TYR A 460 1.65 -35.15 4.78
CA TYR A 460 3.06 -35.02 4.42
C TYR A 460 3.89 -36.17 5.00
N GLU A 461 3.67 -36.53 6.26
CA GLU A 461 4.26 -37.72 6.87
C GLU A 461 3.83 -39.01 6.15
N MET A 462 2.53 -39.14 5.82
CA MET A 462 2.00 -40.28 5.06
C MET A 462 2.63 -40.39 3.66
N ASN A 463 3.00 -39.25 3.06
CA ASN A 463 3.70 -39.17 1.78
C ASN A 463 5.23 -39.29 1.93
N GLU A 464 5.71 -39.87 3.03
CA GLU A 464 7.13 -40.09 3.31
C GLU A 464 7.97 -38.79 3.35
N GLY A 465 7.36 -37.67 3.79
CA GLY A 465 8.01 -36.37 3.84
C GLY A 465 8.32 -35.80 2.46
N LYS A 466 7.52 -36.14 1.44
CA LYS A 466 7.68 -35.62 0.07
C LYS A 466 6.65 -34.52 -0.21
N PRO A 467 7.07 -33.44 -0.91
CA PRO A 467 6.16 -32.40 -1.38
C PRO A 467 5.01 -32.98 -2.20
N PHE A 468 3.84 -32.38 -2.10
CA PHE A 468 2.68 -32.79 -2.87
C PHE A 468 1.72 -31.66 -3.20
N ALA A 469 0.90 -31.89 -4.22
CA ALA A 469 -0.23 -31.05 -4.56
C ALA A 469 -1.52 -31.88 -4.68
N ILE A 470 -2.65 -31.26 -4.32
CA ILE A 470 -3.98 -31.84 -4.52
C ILE A 470 -4.95 -30.80 -5.07
N SER A 471 -5.93 -31.28 -5.84
CA SER A 471 -7.11 -30.48 -6.21
C SER A 471 -8.11 -30.42 -5.06
N LEU A 472 -8.57 -29.22 -4.74
CA LEU A 472 -9.68 -28.99 -3.80
C LEU A 472 -11.02 -29.02 -4.56
N ALA A 473 -11.05 -28.41 -5.74
CA ALA A 473 -12.21 -28.40 -6.62
C ALA A 473 -12.68 -29.83 -6.94
N GLY A 474 -13.90 -30.15 -6.50
CA GLY A 474 -14.53 -31.45 -6.72
C GLY A 474 -13.97 -32.61 -5.89
N SER A 475 -13.08 -32.36 -4.92
CA SER A 475 -12.54 -33.40 -4.04
C SER A 475 -13.19 -33.40 -2.66
N SER A 476 -13.01 -34.51 -1.93
CA SER A 476 -13.41 -34.60 -0.51
C SER A 476 -12.63 -33.61 0.36
N PHE A 477 -11.39 -33.28 -0.02
CA PHE A 477 -10.58 -32.27 0.66
C PHE A 477 -11.17 -30.85 0.51
N GLY A 478 -11.77 -30.53 -0.63
CA GLY A 478 -12.43 -29.24 -0.84
C GLY A 478 -13.57 -28.97 0.14
N LYS A 479 -14.22 -30.02 0.66
CA LYS A 479 -15.34 -29.93 1.60
C LYS A 479 -14.93 -29.72 3.05
N LEU A 480 -13.63 -29.71 3.33
CA LEU A 480 -13.13 -29.59 4.69
C LEU A 480 -13.36 -28.18 5.24
N THR A 481 -13.72 -28.12 6.51
CA THR A 481 -13.83 -26.90 7.30
C THR A 481 -13.10 -27.07 8.63
N ASP A 482 -12.83 -25.95 9.30
CA ASP A 482 -12.12 -25.92 10.58
C ASP A 482 -12.90 -25.06 11.57
N SER A 483 -13.58 -25.70 12.53
CA SER A 483 -14.32 -24.99 13.57
C SER A 483 -13.42 -24.32 14.62
N THR A 484 -12.14 -24.67 14.69
CA THR A 484 -11.17 -24.02 15.59
C THR A 484 -10.65 -22.71 15.05
N ALA A 485 -10.94 -22.39 13.78
CA ALA A 485 -10.27 -21.31 13.12
C ALA A 485 -10.59 -19.94 13.73
N GLU A 486 -9.55 -19.24 14.19
CA GLU A 486 -9.73 -17.97 14.86
C GLU A 486 -10.08 -16.82 13.91
N TYR A 487 -10.80 -15.85 14.47
CA TYR A 487 -11.61 -14.79 13.85
C TYR A 487 -10.93 -13.83 12.87
N TYR A 488 -9.64 -13.97 12.52
CA TYR A 488 -8.87 -12.85 11.99
C TYR A 488 -8.16 -13.02 10.65
N SER A 489 -7.75 -14.22 10.24
CA SER A 489 -6.91 -14.31 9.04
C SER A 489 -7.56 -15.12 7.92
N PHE A 490 -8.22 -16.24 8.22
CA PHE A 490 -8.81 -17.12 7.22
C PHE A 490 -9.98 -17.97 7.75
N GLY A 491 -10.48 -17.66 8.95
CA GLY A 491 -11.50 -18.49 9.60
C GLY A 491 -12.74 -18.65 8.73
N LEU A 492 -13.00 -19.90 8.35
CA LEU A 492 -14.15 -20.26 7.54
C LEU A 492 -15.43 -19.83 8.27
N GLN A 493 -16.36 -19.24 7.52
CA GLN A 493 -17.72 -19.07 8.01
C GLN A 493 -18.30 -20.48 8.25
N SER A 494 -19.30 -20.62 9.12
CA SER A 494 -19.76 -21.94 9.60
C SER A 494 -20.17 -22.92 8.50
N ASN A 495 -20.43 -22.43 7.28
CA ASN A 495 -20.79 -23.21 6.10
C ASN A 495 -19.77 -23.09 4.94
N ALA A 496 -18.65 -22.38 5.12
CA ALA A 496 -17.57 -22.28 4.14
C ALA A 496 -16.57 -23.44 4.31
N CYS A 497 -15.93 -23.82 3.21
CA CYS A 497 -14.94 -24.90 3.15
C CYS A 497 -13.72 -24.50 2.32
N LEU A 498 -12.70 -25.36 2.25
CA LEU A 498 -11.46 -25.11 1.50
C LEU A 498 -11.71 -24.80 0.02
N ASP A 499 -12.71 -25.41 -0.60
CA ASP A 499 -13.10 -25.15 -2.00
C ASP A 499 -13.63 -23.72 -2.24
N ASP A 500 -14.06 -23.02 -1.18
CA ASP A 500 -14.41 -21.61 -1.29
C ASP A 500 -13.17 -20.69 -1.24
N ILE A 501 -12.03 -21.20 -0.76
CA ILE A 501 -10.79 -20.44 -0.60
C ILE A 501 -9.94 -20.59 -1.86
N ALA A 502 -9.69 -21.82 -2.29
CA ALA A 502 -8.71 -22.14 -3.32
C ALA A 502 -9.14 -23.31 -4.20
N THR A 503 -8.60 -23.36 -5.41
CA THR A 503 -8.84 -24.45 -6.36
C THR A 503 -7.94 -25.66 -6.08
N GLY A 504 -6.73 -25.40 -5.57
CA GLY A 504 -5.75 -26.41 -5.23
C GLY A 504 -4.93 -26.06 -4.01
N TYR A 505 -4.30 -27.07 -3.45
CA TYR A 505 -3.47 -26.99 -2.26
C TYR A 505 -2.10 -27.58 -2.56
N VAL A 506 -1.03 -26.91 -2.13
CA VAL A 506 0.35 -27.37 -2.32
C VAL A 506 1.07 -27.38 -0.97
N MET A 507 1.59 -28.56 -0.63
CA MET A 507 2.47 -28.81 0.51
C MET A 507 3.90 -28.94 0.00
N LEU A 508 4.77 -28.00 0.36
CA LEU A 508 6.18 -28.02 -0.04
C LEU A 508 7.08 -28.68 1.01
N ASN A 509 6.74 -28.46 2.28
CA ASN A 509 7.48 -28.91 3.45
C ASN A 509 6.56 -28.78 4.67
N SER A 510 6.91 -29.46 5.76
CA SER A 510 6.25 -29.25 7.06
C SER A 510 6.63 -27.90 7.66
N GLU A 511 5.79 -27.35 8.52
CA GLU A 511 5.99 -26.05 9.17
C GLU A 511 7.30 -25.94 9.96
N ASP A 512 7.79 -27.04 10.52
CA ASP A 512 9.05 -27.11 11.24
C ASP A 512 10.28 -27.20 10.33
N GLU A 513 10.08 -27.51 9.04
CA GLU A 513 11.09 -27.54 7.99
C GLU A 513 11.19 -26.23 7.19
N VAL A 514 10.35 -25.22 7.47
CA VAL A 514 10.32 -23.95 6.72
C VAL A 514 11.50 -23.05 7.07
N GLU A 515 12.30 -22.71 6.07
CA GLU A 515 13.38 -21.74 6.20
C GLU A 515 12.88 -20.31 5.90
N ARG A 516 13.46 -19.33 6.60
CA ARG A 516 13.20 -17.91 6.28
C ARG A 516 14.01 -17.47 5.08
N CYS A 517 13.46 -16.57 4.29
CA CYS A 517 14.14 -16.07 3.09
C CYS A 517 15.38 -15.25 3.46
N GLU A 518 16.47 -15.39 2.70
CA GLU A 518 17.65 -14.52 2.83
C GLU A 518 17.32 -13.04 2.62
N TRP A 519 18.06 -12.14 3.28
CA TRP A 519 17.86 -10.70 3.13
C TRP A 519 18.69 -10.21 1.96
N LEU A 520 18.07 -9.48 1.04
CA LEU A 520 18.78 -8.92 -0.10
C LEU A 520 19.85 -7.93 0.39
N GLU A 521 21.10 -8.23 0.05
CA GLU A 521 22.23 -7.44 0.52
C GLU A 521 22.12 -5.97 0.08
N GLY A 522 22.32 -5.07 1.04
CA GLY A 522 22.21 -3.64 0.79
C GLY A 522 20.80 -3.17 0.47
N PHE A 523 19.74 -3.96 0.66
CA PHE A 523 18.36 -3.52 0.36
C PHE A 523 18.05 -2.15 0.98
N VAL A 524 18.28 -1.97 2.29
CA VAL A 524 18.17 -0.64 2.90
C VAL A 524 19.40 0.18 2.55
N SER A 525 19.20 1.23 1.76
CA SER A 525 20.24 2.23 1.45
C SER A 525 20.31 3.33 2.52
N ASP A 526 21.38 4.13 2.50
CA ASP A 526 21.49 5.33 3.33
C ASP A 526 20.31 6.30 3.10
N GLU A 527 19.92 6.51 1.84
CA GLU A 527 18.77 7.35 1.50
C GLU A 527 17.47 6.83 2.13
N MET A 528 17.23 5.52 2.05
CA MET A 528 16.08 4.88 2.71
C MET A 528 16.14 5.03 4.22
N TYR A 529 17.30 4.82 4.84
CA TYR A 529 17.45 5.01 6.29
C TYR A 529 17.14 6.46 6.69
N GLY A 530 17.69 7.45 5.98
CA GLY A 530 17.43 8.87 6.25
C GLY A 530 15.94 9.24 6.09
N GLU A 531 15.23 8.57 5.20
CA GLU A 531 13.81 8.81 4.95
C GLU A 531 12.87 8.09 5.94
N TYR A 532 13.19 6.85 6.29
CA TYR A 532 12.30 5.91 6.97
C TYR A 532 12.82 5.40 8.33
N LYS A 533 13.83 6.05 8.93
CA LYS A 533 14.39 5.64 10.23
C LYS A 533 13.34 5.28 11.29
N PRO A 534 12.32 6.10 11.61
CA PRO A 534 11.34 5.75 12.65
C PRO A 534 10.58 4.46 12.32
N TYR A 535 10.25 4.25 11.04
CA TYR A 535 9.59 3.03 10.58
C TYR A 535 10.49 1.80 10.79
N PHE A 536 11.77 1.88 10.42
CA PHE A 536 12.71 0.79 10.69
C PHE A 536 12.91 0.51 12.18
N GLU A 537 12.94 1.53 13.03
CA GLU A 537 13.08 1.33 14.48
C GLU A 537 11.84 0.64 15.10
N VAL A 538 10.64 0.93 14.58
CA VAL A 538 9.38 0.25 14.94
C VAL A 538 9.43 -1.20 14.49
N VAL A 539 9.64 -1.43 13.18
CA VAL A 539 9.62 -2.77 12.60
C VAL A 539 10.71 -3.63 13.21
N CYS A 540 11.94 -3.13 13.36
CA CYS A 540 13.05 -3.87 13.96
C CYS A 540 12.99 -3.97 15.50
N LYS A 541 12.06 -3.27 16.16
CA LYS A 541 11.87 -3.23 17.62
C LYS A 541 13.13 -2.78 18.39
N LYS A 542 13.97 -1.93 17.78
CA LYS A 542 15.21 -1.42 18.38
C LYS A 542 15.66 -0.12 17.71
N LYS A 543 16.50 0.66 18.41
CA LYS A 543 17.14 1.85 17.83
C LYS A 543 18.22 1.46 16.82
N LEU A 544 18.31 2.22 15.74
CA LEU A 544 19.20 1.95 14.62
C LEU A 544 19.90 3.23 14.19
N ASP A 545 21.22 3.18 14.00
CA ASP A 545 22.05 4.37 13.78
C ASP A 545 22.44 4.60 12.30
N ASN A 546 22.26 3.59 11.44
CA ASN A 546 22.56 3.66 10.01
C ASN A 546 21.88 2.52 9.23
N ALA A 547 21.97 2.56 7.89
CA ALA A 547 21.43 1.55 6.99
C ALA A 547 22.02 0.15 7.23
N ASP A 548 23.32 0.04 7.47
CA ASP A 548 23.99 -1.25 7.71
C ASP A 548 23.42 -1.99 8.93
N LYS A 549 23.16 -1.26 10.02
CA LYS A 549 22.52 -1.81 11.22
C LYS A 549 21.08 -2.25 10.94
N VAL A 550 20.38 -1.59 10.03
CA VAL A 550 19.02 -2.00 9.60
C VAL A 550 19.11 -3.30 8.81
N ASN A 551 19.97 -3.39 7.79
CA ASN A 551 20.18 -4.62 7.03
C ASN A 551 20.66 -5.77 7.93
N ALA A 552 21.55 -5.52 8.90
CA ALA A 552 21.97 -6.51 9.88
C ALA A 552 20.83 -6.93 10.81
N ALA A 553 19.92 -6.03 11.15
CA ALA A 553 18.75 -6.33 11.98
C ALA A 553 17.77 -7.26 11.27
N PHE A 554 17.51 -7.04 9.99
CA PHE A 554 16.67 -7.94 9.18
C PHE A 554 17.35 -9.30 8.97
N ARG A 555 18.64 -9.33 8.64
CA ARG A 555 19.41 -10.59 8.55
C ARG A 555 19.37 -11.40 9.84
N ALA A 556 19.50 -10.76 11.00
CA ALA A 556 19.46 -11.45 12.29
C ALA A 556 18.08 -12.07 12.62
N ARG A 557 17.00 -11.68 11.91
CA ARG A 557 15.68 -12.32 12.03
C ARG A 557 15.60 -13.65 11.30
N GLN A 558 16.48 -13.90 10.33
CA GLN A 558 16.52 -15.16 9.56
C GLN A 558 17.14 -16.30 10.34
N MET A 559 18.02 -15.97 11.30
CA MET A 559 18.70 -16.96 12.15
C MET A 559 17.88 -17.38 13.38
N LYS A 560 16.61 -16.97 13.45
CA LYS A 560 15.68 -17.23 14.54
C LYS A 560 14.37 -17.70 13.96
#